data_AF-A0A441X7U1-F1
#
_entry.id   AF-A0A441X7U1-F1
#
_cell.length_a   1.000
_cell.length_b   1.000
_cell.length_c   1.000
_cell.angle_alpha   90.00
_cell.angle_beta   90.00
_cell.angle_gamma   90.00
#
_symmetry.space_group_name_H-M   'P 1'
#
loop_
_entity.id
_entity.type
_entity.pdbx_description
1 polymer ?
#
loop_
_entity_poly.entity_id
_entity_poly.type
_entity_poly.pdbx_seq_one_letter_code
_entity_poly.pdbx_strand_id
1 'polypeptide(L)'
;MGELSYSAIDRAYPYQVALPDDICCMHNLTLIMEFCGKRGLIHLTRHVTAIWPNGKQEHYRLHCFADLASAEPFKDHFGGVMFDPKRDRENGRARGAWHRKDGYKRILESGPLRVPEILRD
;
A
#
# COMPACT_ATOMS: atom_id res chain seq x y z
N MET A 1 21.25 6.92 15.87
CA MET A 1 20.32 7.01 14.73
C MET A 1 19.01 6.39 15.22
N GLY A 2 18.07 7.21 15.66
CA GLY A 2 16.85 6.72 16.34
C GLY A 2 15.93 6.06 15.33
N GLU A 3 15.62 4.78 15.55
CA GLU A 3 14.60 4.06 14.80
C GLU A 3 13.31 4.88 14.89
N LEU A 4 12.84 5.45 13.78
CA LEU A 4 11.56 6.16 13.77
C LEU A 4 10.50 5.14 14.17
N SER A 5 9.90 5.32 15.34
CA SER A 5 8.82 4.44 15.78
C SER A 5 7.72 4.45 14.72
N TYR A 6 7.02 3.34 14.57
CA TYR A 6 5.94 3.21 13.59
C TYR A 6 4.93 4.37 13.66
N SER A 7 4.62 4.83 14.87
CA SER A 7 3.77 5.99 15.14
C SER A 7 4.37 7.33 14.72
N ALA A 8 5.70 7.46 14.67
CA ALA A 8 6.35 8.64 14.09
C ALA A 8 6.20 8.65 12.56
N ILE A 9 6.34 7.49 11.90
CA ILE A 9 6.12 7.36 10.45
C ILE A 9 4.66 7.65 10.11
N ASP A 10 3.70 7.06 10.83
CA ASP A 10 2.27 7.30 10.56
C ASP A 10 1.86 8.77 10.78
N ARG A 11 2.61 9.53 11.59
CA ARG A 11 2.41 10.99 11.77
C ARG A 11 3.08 11.83 10.68
N ALA A 12 4.29 11.44 10.26
CA ALA A 12 5.03 12.15 9.22
C ALA A 12 4.52 11.83 7.79
N TYR A 13 3.96 10.65 7.60
CA TYR A 13 3.45 10.13 6.32
C TYR A 13 2.04 9.56 6.49
N PRO A 14 1.04 10.42 6.77
CA PRO A 14 -0.32 9.97 7.08
C PRO A 14 -1.09 9.52 5.83
N TYR A 15 -0.68 9.92 4.63
CA TYR A 15 -1.38 9.59 3.38
C TYR A 15 -0.79 8.32 2.78
N GLN A 16 -1.40 7.17 3.10
CA GLN A 16 -0.90 5.86 2.70
C GLN A 16 -1.80 5.26 1.62
N VAL A 17 -1.21 4.78 0.53
CA VAL A 17 -1.92 4.07 -0.54
C VAL A 17 -1.52 2.60 -0.50
N ALA A 18 -2.50 1.71 -0.37
CA ALA A 18 -2.31 0.28 -0.30
C ALA A 18 -2.50 -0.38 -1.68
N LEU A 19 -1.51 -1.16 -2.08
CA LEU A 19 -1.52 -2.04 -3.25
C LEU A 19 -1.24 -3.49 -2.82
N PRO A 20 -1.81 -4.52 -3.47
CA PRO A 20 -1.45 -5.92 -3.21
C PRO A 20 0.07 -6.12 -3.38
N ASP A 21 0.75 -6.75 -2.43
CA ASP A 21 2.23 -6.83 -2.46
C ASP A 21 2.76 -7.62 -3.67
N ASP A 22 2.03 -8.65 -4.05
CA ASP A 22 2.24 -9.51 -5.20
C ASP A 22 2.10 -8.77 -6.55
N ILE A 23 1.36 -7.65 -6.61
CA ILE A 23 1.38 -6.76 -7.78
C ILE A 23 2.59 -5.82 -7.79
N CYS A 24 3.23 -5.56 -6.65
CA CYS A 24 4.29 -4.56 -6.51
C CYS A 24 5.71 -5.13 -6.76
N CYS A 25 5.84 -6.22 -7.52
CA CYS A 25 7.12 -6.90 -7.73
C CYS A 25 7.60 -6.88 -9.20
N MET A 26 8.86 -7.24 -9.42
CA MET A 26 9.49 -7.33 -10.75
C MET A 26 9.29 -6.05 -11.59
N HIS A 27 8.83 -6.16 -12.83
CA HIS A 27 8.64 -5.02 -13.73
C HIS A 27 7.72 -3.94 -13.15
N ASN A 28 6.70 -4.34 -12.37
CA ASN A 28 5.79 -3.39 -11.73
C ASN A 28 6.49 -2.52 -10.69
N LEU A 29 7.48 -3.07 -9.98
CA LEU A 29 8.30 -2.28 -9.06
C LEU A 29 9.07 -1.19 -9.82
N THR A 30 9.62 -1.52 -10.99
CA THR A 30 10.30 -0.54 -11.86
C THR A 30 9.34 0.56 -12.29
N LEU A 31 8.13 0.23 -12.74
CA LEU A 31 7.10 1.22 -13.12
C LEU A 31 6.74 2.16 -11.97
N ILE A 32 6.56 1.61 -10.76
CA ILE A 32 6.28 2.37 -9.54
C ILE A 32 7.44 3.34 -9.23
N MET A 33 8.67 2.84 -9.24
CA MET A 33 9.85 3.65 -8.94
C MET A 33 10.07 4.76 -9.97
N GLU A 34 9.90 4.46 -11.26
CA GLU A 34 10.01 5.44 -12.34
C GLU A 34 8.94 6.53 -12.23
N PHE A 35 7.69 6.17 -11.92
CA PHE A 35 6.61 7.13 -11.74
C PHE A 35 6.92 8.10 -10.60
N CYS A 36 7.32 7.57 -9.43
CA CYS A 36 7.70 8.39 -8.29
C CYS A 36 8.92 9.27 -8.61
N GLY A 37 9.95 8.71 -9.24
CA GLY A 37 11.18 9.41 -9.59
C GLY A 37 10.96 10.56 -10.59
N LYS A 38 10.21 10.33 -11.67
CA LYS A 38 9.90 11.36 -12.69
C LYS A 38 9.12 12.54 -12.12
N ARG A 39 8.34 12.32 -11.06
CA ARG A 39 7.52 13.33 -10.39
C ARG A 39 8.14 13.88 -9.10
N GLY A 40 9.32 13.40 -8.72
CA GLY A 40 9.98 13.80 -7.47
C GLY A 40 9.21 13.41 -6.20
N LEU A 41 8.35 12.38 -6.27
CA LEU A 41 7.54 11.94 -5.13
C LEU A 41 8.43 11.20 -4.14
N ILE A 42 8.54 11.74 -2.94
CA ILE A 42 9.23 11.08 -1.82
C ILE A 42 8.19 10.25 -1.08
N HIS A 43 8.45 8.95 -0.94
CA HIS A 43 7.58 8.07 -0.17
C HIS A 43 8.40 7.03 0.59
N LEU A 44 7.80 6.52 1.66
CA LEU A 44 8.27 5.32 2.36
C LEU A 44 7.42 4.12 1.94
N THR A 45 7.98 2.92 2.06
CA THR A 45 7.22 1.67 1.86
C THR A 45 7.08 0.91 3.18
N ARG A 46 5.88 0.37 3.42
CA ARG A 46 5.57 -0.49 4.57
C ARG A 46 4.68 -1.64 4.11
N HIS A 47 4.39 -2.58 5.01
CA HIS A 47 3.48 -3.69 4.73
C HIS A 47 2.37 -3.76 5.77
N VAL A 48 1.23 -4.30 5.36
CA VAL A 48 0.13 -4.68 6.24
C VAL A 48 -0.50 -5.98 5.73
N THR A 49 -0.95 -6.83 6.64
CA THR A 49 -1.75 -8.00 6.29
C THR A 49 -3.21 -7.61 6.33
N ALA A 50 -3.89 -7.68 5.18
CA ALA A 50 -5.33 -7.54 5.08
C ALA A 50 -6.00 -8.88 5.40
N ILE A 51 -7.06 -8.84 6.22
CA ILE A 51 -7.84 -10.01 6.63
C ILE A 51 -9.31 -9.75 6.27
N TRP A 52 -9.93 -10.64 5.52
CA TRP A 52 -11.33 -10.55 5.10
C TRP A 52 -12.25 -11.35 6.02
N PRO A 53 -13.58 -11.07 6.00
CA PRO A 53 -14.55 -11.77 6.84
C PRO A 53 -14.59 -13.30 6.66
N ASN A 54 -14.20 -13.79 5.48
CA ASN A 54 -14.08 -15.22 5.18
C ASN A 54 -12.78 -15.85 5.70
N GLY A 55 -11.95 -15.11 6.44
CA GLY A 55 -10.67 -15.55 6.97
C GLY A 55 -9.52 -15.54 5.97
N LYS A 56 -9.76 -15.15 4.70
CA LYS A 56 -8.70 -14.99 3.71
C LYS A 56 -7.77 -13.85 4.12
N GLN A 57 -6.48 -14.03 3.89
CA GLN A 57 -5.46 -13.04 4.19
C GLN A 57 -4.63 -12.75 2.93
N GLU A 58 -4.18 -11.51 2.79
CA GLU A 58 -3.34 -11.06 1.69
C GLU A 58 -2.41 -9.93 2.18
N HIS A 59 -1.19 -9.89 1.67
CA HIS A 59 -0.22 -8.87 2.02
C HIS A 59 -0.38 -7.66 1.11
N TYR A 60 -0.40 -6.47 1.70
CA TYR A 60 -0.45 -5.20 0.99
C TYR A 60 0.83 -4.42 1.25
N ARG A 61 1.35 -3.81 0.20
CA ARG A 61 2.39 -2.79 0.27
C ARG A 61 1.75 -1.42 0.41
N LEU A 62 2.15 -0.70 1.44
CA LEU A 62 1.75 0.67 1.72
C LEU A 62 2.81 1.62 1.16
N HIS A 63 2.38 2.54 0.30
CA HIS A 63 3.16 3.67 -0.18
C HIS A 63 2.76 4.89 0.66
N CYS A 64 3.64 5.31 1.56
CA CYS A 64 3.36 6.34 2.55
C CYS A 64 3.92 7.69 2.09
N PHE A 65 3.04 8.67 1.90
CA PHE A 65 3.37 10.02 1.47
C PHE A 65 3.13 11.03 2.60
N ALA A 66 3.91 12.11 2.60
CA ALA A 66 3.80 13.18 3.59
C ALA A 66 2.57 14.06 3.36
N ASP A 67 2.15 14.20 2.10
CA ASP A 67 1.06 15.06 1.66
C ASP A 67 0.08 14.33 0.72
N LEU A 68 -1.16 14.83 0.71
CA LEU A 68 -2.23 14.28 -0.12
C LEU A 68 -1.97 14.51 -1.61
N ALA A 69 -1.35 15.63 -1.97
CA ALA A 69 -1.03 15.99 -3.35
C ALA A 69 -0.03 15.02 -4.01
N SER A 70 0.77 14.30 -3.22
CA SER A 70 1.62 13.20 -3.69
C SER A 70 0.89 11.85 -3.73
N ALA A 71 0.02 11.59 -2.75
CA ALA A 71 -0.72 10.33 -2.65
C ALA A 71 -1.85 10.19 -3.70
N GLU A 72 -2.57 11.28 -3.99
CA GLU A 72 -3.69 11.25 -4.94
C GLU A 72 -3.25 10.88 -6.36
N PRO A 73 -2.22 11.50 -6.96
CA PRO A 73 -1.78 11.12 -8.30
C PRO A 73 -1.22 9.70 -8.35
N PHE A 74 -0.59 9.23 -7.27
CA PHE A 74 -0.13 7.85 -7.16
C PHE A 74 -1.31 6.88 -7.20
N LYS A 75 -2.31 7.13 -6.36
CA LYS A 75 -3.53 6.31 -6.30
C LYS A 75 -4.31 6.35 -7.61
N ASP A 76 -4.44 7.52 -8.23
CA ASP A 76 -5.12 7.69 -9.51
C ASP A 76 -4.44 6.88 -10.61
N HIS A 77 -3.10 6.92 -10.65
CA HIS A 77 -2.34 6.24 -11.68
C HIS A 77 -2.28 4.72 -11.50
N PHE A 78 -1.94 4.24 -10.29
CA PHE A 78 -1.72 2.81 -10.04
C PHE A 78 -2.95 2.05 -9.61
N GLY A 79 -4.07 2.73 -9.36
CA GLY A 79 -5.13 2.16 -8.54
C GLY A 79 -4.62 1.86 -7.13
N GLY A 80 -5.47 1.32 -6.29
CA GLY A 80 -5.17 1.08 -4.88
C GLY A 80 -6.14 1.81 -3.96
N VAL A 81 -6.01 1.50 -2.68
CA VAL A 81 -6.97 1.92 -1.66
C VAL A 81 -6.28 2.86 -0.68
N MET A 82 -6.93 3.99 -0.38
CA MET A 82 -6.44 4.85 0.71
C MET A 82 -6.51 4.07 2.02
N PHE A 83 -5.40 4.08 2.75
CA PHE A 83 -5.22 3.41 4.02
C PHE A 83 -5.03 4.46 5.12
N ASP A 84 -5.92 4.47 6.11
CA ASP A 84 -5.80 5.31 7.28
C ASP A 84 -5.11 4.51 8.41
N PRO A 85 -3.82 4.77 8.71
CA PRO A 85 -3.09 3.99 9.72
C PRO A 85 -3.73 4.04 11.11
N LYS A 86 -4.49 5.09 11.45
CA LYS A 86 -5.15 5.21 12.76
C LYS A 86 -6.40 4.36 12.86
N ARG A 87 -7.10 4.16 11.75
CA ARG A 87 -8.40 3.44 11.72
C ARG A 87 -8.22 2.00 11.24
N ASP A 88 -7.49 1.83 10.16
CA ASP A 88 -7.41 0.58 9.41
C ASP A 88 -6.42 -0.43 10.03
N ARG A 89 -5.43 0.04 10.78
CA ARG A 89 -4.42 -0.84 11.41
C ARG A 89 -4.82 -1.28 12.82
N GLU A 90 -5.91 -2.03 12.96
CA GLU A 90 -6.50 -2.42 14.26
C GLU A 90 -6.57 -1.25 15.26
N ASN A 91 -7.17 -0.13 14.85
CA ASN A 91 -7.24 1.11 15.63
C ASN A 91 -5.85 1.71 15.98
N GLY A 92 -4.91 1.68 15.04
CA GLY A 92 -3.62 2.38 15.17
C GLY A 92 -2.50 1.55 15.81
N ARG A 93 -2.66 0.23 15.93
CA ARG A 93 -1.59 -0.66 16.38
C ARG A 93 -0.47 -0.69 15.34
N ALA A 94 0.76 -0.45 15.77
CA ALA A 94 1.93 -0.42 14.87
C ALA A 94 2.03 -1.63 13.92
N ARG A 95 1.76 -2.84 14.42
CA ARG A 95 1.80 -4.10 13.65
C ARG A 95 0.43 -4.76 13.50
N GLY A 96 -0.65 -3.97 13.63
CA GLY A 96 -2.00 -4.49 13.50
C GLY A 96 -2.34 -4.93 12.08
N ALA A 97 -3.22 -5.92 11.97
CA ALA A 97 -3.79 -6.33 10.69
C ALA A 97 -4.79 -5.27 10.17
N TRP A 98 -5.12 -5.35 8.89
CA TRP A 98 -6.21 -4.57 8.30
C TRP A 98 -7.44 -5.44 8.11
N HIS A 99 -8.41 -5.29 9.01
CA HIS A 99 -9.67 -6.02 8.93
C HIS A 99 -10.57 -5.38 7.89
N ARG A 100 -10.67 -6.02 6.73
CA ARG A 100 -11.52 -5.62 5.61
C ARG A 100 -12.98 -5.91 5.93
N LYS A 101 -13.88 -5.05 5.44
CA LYS A 101 -15.34 -5.18 5.64
C LYS A 101 -16.06 -5.64 4.39
N ASP A 102 -15.44 -5.42 3.24
CA ASP A 102 -15.85 -5.91 1.93
C ASP A 102 -15.60 -7.41 1.78
N GLY A 103 -16.16 -8.00 0.72
CA GLY A 103 -15.85 -9.36 0.31
C GLY A 103 -14.48 -9.45 -0.36
N TYR A 104 -13.78 -10.57 -0.17
CA TYR A 104 -12.49 -10.81 -0.82
C TYR A 104 -12.65 -10.88 -2.33
N LYS A 105 -11.84 -10.09 -3.05
CA LYS A 105 -11.65 -10.18 -4.50
C LYS A 105 -10.17 -10.08 -4.78
N ARG A 106 -9.58 -11.13 -5.36
CA ARG A 106 -8.18 -11.12 -5.79
C ARG A 106 -7.99 -10.05 -6.87
N ILE A 107 -7.04 -9.14 -6.65
CA ILE A 107 -6.72 -8.07 -7.58
C ILE A 107 -5.54 -8.54 -8.43
N LEU A 108 -5.81 -8.88 -9.69
CA LEU A 108 -4.77 -9.28 -10.65
C LEU A 108 -4.22 -8.10 -11.45
N GLU A 109 -4.96 -7.00 -11.52
CA GLU A 109 -4.62 -5.81 -12.29
C GLU A 109 -5.04 -4.56 -11.51
N SER A 110 -4.19 -3.52 -11.52
CA SER A 110 -4.46 -2.23 -10.88
C SER A 110 -3.73 -1.14 -11.65
N GLY A 111 -4.48 -0.25 -12.30
CA GLY A 111 -3.90 0.76 -13.19
C GLY A 111 -3.03 0.12 -14.29
N PRO A 112 -1.78 0.56 -14.50
CA PRO A 112 -0.85 -0.07 -15.43
C PRO A 112 -0.19 -1.35 -14.89
N LEU A 113 -0.44 -1.73 -13.63
CA LEU A 113 0.20 -2.88 -12.99
C LEU A 113 -0.61 -4.15 -13.24
N ARG A 114 0.09 -5.25 -13.48
CA ARG A 114 -0.49 -6.59 -13.63
C ARG A 114 0.30 -7.58 -12.82
N VAL A 115 -0.35 -8.39 -12.00
CA VAL A 115 0.31 -9.48 -11.25
C VAL A 115 1.10 -10.31 -12.26
N PRO A 116 2.40 -10.54 -12.04
CA PRO A 116 3.20 -11.33 -12.95
C PRO A 116 2.65 -12.75 -13.12
N GLU A 117 2.78 -13.31 -14.32
CA GLU A 117 2.17 -14.61 -14.66
C GLU A 117 2.59 -15.73 -13.70
N ILE A 118 3.84 -15.73 -13.26
CA ILE A 118 4.38 -16.69 -12.29
C ILE A 118 3.69 -16.64 -10.90
N LEU A 119 2.97 -15.57 -10.59
CA LEU A 119 2.26 -15.36 -9.31
C LEU A 119 0.74 -15.43 -9.44
N ARG A 120 0.20 -15.81 -10.62
CA ARG A 120 -1.25 -15.84 -10.87
C ARG A 120 -1.93 -17.15 -10.47
N ASP A 121 -1.17 -18.24 -10.36
CA ASP A 121 -1.67 -19.55 -9.93
C ASP A 121 -2.02 -19.55 -8.44
#